data_AF-X1LTG3-F1
#
_entry.id   AF-X1LTG3-F1
#
_cell.length_a   1.000
_cell.length_b   1.000
_cell.length_c   1.000
_cell.angle_alpha   90.00
_cell.angle_beta   90.00
_cell.angle_gamma   90.00
#
_symmetry.space_group_name_H-M   'P 1'
#
loop_
_entity.id
_entity.type
_entity.pdbx_description
1 polymer ?
#
loop_
_entity_poly.entity_id
_entity_poly.type
_entity_poly.pdbx_seq_one_letter_code
_entity_poly.pdbx_strand_id
1 'polypeptide(L)'
;MRQSDLSLLKVEIESTFSDLERIVSEIKEAIKEIDSSIPTYRDKAALGALLHSFYNGIENVLKRLAEEVDHSVPMGEGWHRSLLRRMEGEVKGRRPSILRKQTVGNLEPYLGFRHFFRHSYTFEIDW
;
A
#
# COMPACT_ATOMS: atom_id res chain seq x y z
N MET A 1 -15.15 20.66 -6.37
CA MET A 1 -14.91 19.38 -7.07
C MET A 1 -16.14 19.05 -7.90
N ARG A 2 -16.00 18.79 -9.20
CA ARG A 2 -17.16 18.45 -10.03
C ARG A 2 -17.55 16.99 -9.76
N GLN A 3 -18.84 16.68 -9.84
CA GLN A 3 -19.36 15.33 -9.58
C GLN A 3 -18.73 14.26 -10.51
N SER A 4 -18.26 14.68 -11.69
CA SER A 4 -17.48 13.87 -12.64
C SER A 4 -16.14 13.38 -12.08
N ASP A 5 -15.48 14.21 -11.28
CA ASP A 5 -14.11 13.97 -10.81
C ASP A 5 -14.11 12.86 -9.73
N LEU A 6 -15.14 12.83 -8.90
CA LEU A 6 -15.36 11.77 -7.91
C LEU A 6 -15.74 10.42 -8.53
N SER A 7 -16.55 10.43 -9.60
CA SER A 7 -16.88 9.18 -10.29
C SER A 7 -15.66 8.54 -10.94
N LEU A 8 -14.75 9.34 -11.49
CA LEU A 8 -13.49 8.85 -12.07
C LEU A 8 -12.57 8.30 -10.97
N LEU A 9 -12.39 9.05 -9.88
CA LEU A 9 -11.61 8.58 -8.74
C LEU A 9 -12.13 7.25 -8.19
N LYS A 10 -13.46 7.09 -8.10
CA LYS A 10 -14.06 5.82 -7.66
C LYS A 10 -13.66 4.66 -8.58
N VAL A 11 -13.77 4.82 -9.90
CA VAL A 11 -13.39 3.79 -10.87
C VAL A 11 -11.90 3.45 -10.78
N GLU A 12 -11.04 4.45 -10.60
CA GLU A 12 -9.59 4.23 -10.41
C GLU A 12 -9.29 3.42 -9.14
N ILE A 13 -9.97 3.73 -8.03
CA ILE A 13 -9.81 3.01 -6.77
C ILE A 13 -10.32 1.57 -6.90
N GLU A 14 -11.48 1.37 -7.52
CA GLU A 14 -12.05 0.03 -7.77
C GLU A 14 -11.11 -0.82 -8.64
N SER A 15 -10.54 -0.25 -9.70
CA SER A 15 -9.54 -0.92 -10.53
C SER A 15 -8.29 -1.29 -9.72
N THR A 16 -7.79 -0.36 -8.90
CA THR A 16 -6.61 -0.61 -8.06
C THR A 16 -6.88 -1.72 -7.05
N PHE A 17 -8.09 -1.79 -6.47
CA PHE A 17 -8.47 -2.88 -5.58
C PHE A 17 -8.50 -4.23 -6.28
N SER A 18 -9.02 -4.30 -7.51
CA SER A 18 -8.93 -5.52 -8.32
C SER A 18 -7.48 -5.98 -8.54
N ASP A 19 -6.56 -5.04 -8.82
CA ASP A 19 -5.14 -5.36 -8.97
C ASP A 19 -4.50 -5.83 -7.66
N LEU A 20 -4.86 -5.20 -6.52
CA LEU A 20 -4.39 -5.61 -5.20
C LEU A 20 -4.89 -7.00 -4.82
N GLU A 21 -6.15 -7.33 -5.13
CA GLU A 21 -6.71 -8.67 -4.93
C GLU A 21 -5.94 -9.73 -5.72
N ARG A 22 -5.58 -9.41 -6.97
CA ARG A 22 -4.71 -10.28 -7.77
C ARG A 22 -3.36 -10.49 -7.12
N ILE A 23 -2.68 -9.42 -6.67
CA ILE A 23 -1.39 -9.53 -5.98
C ILE A 23 -1.50 -10.42 -4.73
N VAL A 24 -2.55 -10.23 -3.94
CA VAL A 24 -2.80 -11.07 -2.75
C VAL A 24 -3.01 -12.54 -3.14
N SER A 25 -3.68 -12.81 -4.25
CA SER A 25 -3.83 -14.17 -4.77
C SER A 25 -2.48 -14.78 -5.17
N GLU A 26 -1.65 -14.05 -5.91
CA GLU A 26 -0.30 -14.52 -6.31
C GLU A 26 0.58 -14.82 -5.09
N ILE A 27 0.54 -13.95 -4.06
CA ILE A 27 1.25 -14.19 -2.79
C ILE A 27 0.76 -15.49 -2.12
N LYS A 28 -0.55 -15.71 -2.08
CA LYS A 28 -1.12 -16.92 -1.46
C LYS A 28 -0.71 -18.18 -2.20
N GLU A 29 -0.70 -18.18 -3.53
CA GLU A 29 -0.25 -19.33 -4.32
C GLU A 29 1.25 -19.57 -4.15
N ALA A 30 2.09 -18.52 -4.23
CA ALA A 30 3.52 -18.65 -3.99
C ALA A 30 3.85 -19.21 -2.60
N ILE A 31 3.15 -18.77 -1.54
CA ILE A 31 3.32 -19.31 -0.18
C ILE A 31 2.93 -20.79 -0.11
N LYS A 32 1.85 -21.21 -0.79
CA LYS A 32 1.45 -22.63 -0.83
C LYS A 32 2.50 -23.50 -1.52
N GLU A 33 3.16 -22.99 -2.56
CA GLU A 33 4.21 -23.72 -3.28
C GLU A 33 5.48 -23.89 -2.44
N ILE A 34 5.82 -22.89 -1.61
CA ILE A 34 6.96 -22.95 -0.68
C ILE A 34 6.67 -23.93 0.48
N ASP A 35 5.40 -24.06 0.86
CA ASP A 35 4.89 -24.94 1.93
C ASP A 35 5.69 -24.79 3.24
N SER A 36 6.54 -25.78 3.55
CA SER A 36 7.35 -25.86 4.78
C SER A 36 8.86 -25.85 4.49
N SER A 37 9.25 -25.54 3.26
CA SER A 37 10.65 -25.41 2.86
C SER A 37 11.17 -24.01 3.19
N ILE A 38 12.47 -23.89 3.42
CA ILE A 38 13.13 -22.58 3.50
C ILE A 38 13.07 -21.98 2.08
N PRO A 39 12.42 -20.83 1.86
CA PRO A 39 12.30 -20.26 0.53
C PRO A 39 13.67 -19.96 -0.04
N THR A 40 13.80 -20.25 -1.33
CA THR A 40 14.99 -19.93 -2.09
C THR A 40 15.14 -18.42 -2.23
N TYR A 41 16.33 -17.98 -2.66
CA TYR A 41 16.56 -16.59 -3.01
C TYR A 41 15.54 -16.04 -4.03
N ARG A 42 15.14 -16.86 -5.00
CA ARG A 42 14.16 -16.46 -6.03
C ARG A 42 12.79 -16.26 -5.41
N ASP A 43 12.39 -17.14 -4.50
CA ASP A 43 11.10 -17.05 -3.80
C ASP A 43 11.03 -15.80 -2.94
N LYS A 44 12.08 -15.51 -2.17
CA LYS A 44 12.20 -14.28 -1.37
C LYS A 44 12.12 -13.02 -2.23
N ALA A 45 12.84 -13.01 -3.36
CA ALA A 45 12.81 -11.87 -4.29
C ALA A 45 11.41 -11.67 -4.89
N ALA A 46 10.74 -12.75 -5.31
CA ALA A 46 9.40 -12.71 -5.87
C ALA A 46 8.36 -12.24 -4.85
N LEU A 47 8.34 -12.84 -3.65
CA LEU A 47 7.45 -12.44 -2.55
C LEU A 47 7.71 -10.99 -2.13
N GLY A 48 8.98 -10.59 -2.04
CA GLY A 48 9.35 -9.21 -1.73
C GLY A 48 8.83 -8.22 -2.77
N ALA A 49 8.94 -8.54 -4.06
CA ALA A 49 8.40 -7.71 -5.14
C ALA A 49 6.86 -7.61 -5.09
N LEU A 50 6.17 -8.71 -4.76
CA LEU A 50 4.71 -8.72 -4.61
C LEU A 50 4.27 -7.90 -3.39
N LEU A 51 4.94 -8.03 -2.24
CA LEU A 51 4.66 -7.23 -1.04
C LEU A 51 4.91 -5.74 -1.28
N HIS A 52 6.00 -5.41 -1.97
CA HIS A 52 6.29 -4.04 -2.39
C HIS A 52 5.18 -3.47 -3.28
N SER A 53 4.77 -4.24 -4.29
CA SER A 53 3.70 -3.86 -5.22
C SER A 53 2.36 -3.67 -4.52
N PHE A 54 2.01 -4.56 -3.58
CA PHE A 54 0.81 -4.47 -2.75
C PHE A 54 0.77 -3.14 -1.98
N TYR A 55 1.83 -2.80 -1.26
CA TYR A 55 1.85 -1.55 -0.50
C TYR A 55 1.87 -0.31 -1.42
N ASN A 56 2.56 -0.39 -2.56
CA ASN A 56 2.60 0.70 -3.53
C ASN A 56 1.20 1.01 -4.09
N GLY A 57 0.37 -0.01 -4.36
CA GLY A 57 -1.01 0.20 -4.79
C GLY A 57 -1.87 0.87 -3.71
N ILE A 58 -1.73 0.45 -2.44
CA ILE A 58 -2.40 1.12 -1.31
C ILE A 58 -1.97 2.58 -1.21
N GLU A 59 -0.66 2.83 -1.23
CA GLU A 59 -0.09 4.18 -1.14
C GLU A 59 -0.61 5.10 -2.26
N ASN A 60 -0.72 4.59 -3.48
CA ASN A 60 -1.29 5.32 -4.61
C ASN A 60 -2.76 5.70 -4.38
N VAL A 61 -3.59 4.77 -3.88
CA VAL A 61 -4.99 5.06 -3.53
C VAL A 61 -5.07 6.15 -2.46
N LEU A 62 -4.27 6.06 -1.40
CA LEU A 62 -4.25 7.07 -0.34
C LEU A 62 -3.78 8.43 -0.86
N LYS A 63 -2.81 8.45 -1.78
CA LYS A 63 -2.32 9.68 -2.42
C LYS A 63 -3.40 10.33 -3.28
N ARG A 64 -4.09 9.56 -4.14
CA ARG A 64 -5.20 10.06 -4.96
C ARG A 64 -6.33 10.61 -4.08
N LEU A 65 -6.68 9.93 -2.99
CA LEU A 65 -7.65 10.43 -2.02
C LEU A 65 -7.20 11.75 -1.38
N ALA A 66 -5.93 11.89 -0.99
CA ALA A 66 -5.40 13.13 -0.44
C ALA A 66 -5.39 14.29 -1.47
N GLU A 67 -5.09 14.01 -2.73
CA GLU A 67 -5.10 14.99 -3.82
C GLU A 67 -6.52 15.49 -4.11
N GLU A 68 -7.46 14.56 -4.28
CA GLU A 68 -8.81 14.90 -4.74
C GLU A 68 -9.73 15.34 -3.60
N VAL A 69 -9.60 14.78 -2.39
CA VAL A 69 -10.50 15.05 -1.25
C VAL A 69 -9.89 16.04 -0.26
N ASP A 70 -8.62 15.82 0.13
CA ASP A 70 -7.94 16.70 1.09
C ASP A 70 -7.33 17.93 0.41
N HIS A 71 -7.26 17.94 -0.93
CA HIS A 71 -6.59 18.96 -1.76
C HIS A 71 -5.15 19.23 -1.36
N SER A 72 -4.50 18.25 -0.71
CA SER A 72 -3.11 18.35 -0.29
C SER A 72 -2.52 16.99 0.04
N VAL A 73 -1.30 16.76 -0.42
CA VAL A 73 -0.47 15.61 -0.07
C VAL A 73 0.62 16.08 0.90
N PRO A 74 0.99 15.31 1.93
CA PRO A 74 2.19 15.61 2.72
C PRO A 74 3.42 15.73 1.84
N MET A 75 4.38 16.55 2.25
CA MET A 75 5.63 16.80 1.53
C MET A 75 6.84 16.54 2.43
N GLY A 76 8.03 16.47 1.82
CA GLY A 76 9.30 16.29 2.53
C GLY A 76 9.66 14.83 2.79
N GLU A 77 10.74 14.64 3.54
CA GLU A 77 11.16 13.30 3.96
C GLU A 77 10.10 12.66 4.87
N GLY A 78 9.83 11.37 4.67
CA GLY A 78 8.82 10.65 5.45
C GLY A 78 7.36 11.00 5.10
N TRP A 79 7.10 11.71 3.99
CA TRP A 79 5.74 12.05 3.55
C TRP A 79 4.83 10.83 3.43
N HIS A 80 5.39 9.67 3.06
CA HIS A 80 4.69 8.38 2.98
C HIS A 80 4.03 7.99 4.32
N ARG A 81 4.78 8.10 5.43
CA ARG A 81 4.28 7.80 6.77
C ARG A 81 3.23 8.83 7.20
N SER A 82 3.50 10.09 6.92
CA SER A 82 2.56 11.19 7.19
C SER A 82 1.25 11.01 6.44
N LEU A 83 1.30 10.52 5.20
CA LEU A 83 0.11 10.22 4.39
C LEU A 83 -0.71 9.11 5.05
N LEU A 84 -0.09 7.98 5.39
CA LEU A 84 -0.76 6.87 6.05
C LEU A 84 -1.43 7.30 7.36
N ARG A 85 -0.72 8.06 8.20
CA ARG A 85 -1.26 8.58 9.48
C ARG A 85 -2.38 9.58 9.29
N ARG A 86 -2.31 10.45 8.28
CA ARG A 86 -3.39 11.42 7.96
C ARG A 86 -4.69 10.72 7.58
N MET A 87 -4.63 9.52 7.00
CA MET A 87 -5.82 8.76 6.62
C MET A 87 -6.57 8.17 7.83
N GLU A 88 -5.90 8.06 8.99
CA GLU A 88 -6.51 7.68 10.27
C GLU A 88 -7.44 8.76 10.83
N GLY A 89 -7.08 10.03 10.61
CA GLY A 89 -7.78 11.18 11.17
C GLY A 89 -8.97 11.63 10.34
N GLU A 90 -10.00 12.13 11.02
CA GLU A 90 -11.00 13.00 10.40
C GLU A 90 -10.33 14.31 9.95
N VAL A 91 -10.75 14.80 8.78
CA VAL A 91 -10.44 16.16 8.34
C VAL A 91 -11.74 16.96 8.37
N LYS A 92 -11.92 17.74 9.44
CA LYS A 92 -13.17 18.47 9.71
C LYS A 92 -13.62 19.29 8.50
N GLY A 93 -14.86 19.07 8.06
CA GLY A 93 -15.45 19.75 6.92
C GLY A 93 -15.00 19.23 5.54
N ARG A 94 -14.20 18.17 5.48
CA ARG A 94 -13.80 17.51 4.21
C ARG A 94 -14.18 16.04 4.15
N ARG A 95 -13.72 15.25 5.13
CA ARG A 95 -13.96 13.81 5.15
C ARG A 95 -13.87 13.21 6.56
N PRO A 96 -14.60 12.11 6.82
CA PRO A 96 -14.34 11.28 8.00
C PRO A 96 -12.97 10.59 7.90
N SER A 97 -12.63 9.88 8.97
CA SER A 97 -11.52 8.92 8.95
C SER A 97 -11.72 7.89 7.84
N ILE A 98 -10.68 7.66 7.02
CA ILE A 98 -10.70 6.66 5.93
C ILE A 98 -10.21 5.31 6.45
N LEU A 99 -9.17 5.32 7.29
CA LEU A 99 -8.57 4.12 7.84
C LEU A 99 -8.77 4.04 9.35
N ARG A 100 -9.06 2.84 9.84
CA ARG A 100 -9.05 2.58 11.28
C ARG A 100 -7.60 2.58 11.79
N LYS A 101 -7.41 2.95 13.06
CA LYS A 101 -6.11 2.87 13.75
C LYS A 101 -5.43 1.50 13.60
N GLN A 102 -6.20 0.43 13.71
CA GLN A 102 -5.71 -0.93 13.54
C GLN A 102 -5.20 -1.18 12.10
N THR A 103 -5.92 -0.69 11.09
CA THR A 103 -5.51 -0.81 9.69
C THR A 103 -4.21 -0.06 9.42
N VAL A 104 -4.06 1.14 9.99
CA VAL A 104 -2.81 1.89 9.91
C VAL A 104 -1.66 1.10 10.56
N GLY A 105 -1.85 0.57 11.76
CA GLY A 105 -0.85 -0.26 12.44
C GLY A 105 -0.44 -1.49 11.62
N ASN A 106 -1.40 -2.13 10.94
CA ASN A 106 -1.11 -3.27 10.06
C ASN A 106 -0.34 -2.86 8.80
N LEU A 107 -0.50 -1.63 8.30
CA LEU A 107 0.15 -1.13 7.08
C LEU A 107 1.54 -0.53 7.31
N GLU A 108 1.88 -0.13 8.53
CA GLU A 108 3.20 0.46 8.84
C GLU A 108 4.39 -0.48 8.57
N PRO A 109 4.34 -1.78 8.92
CA PRO A 109 5.41 -2.72 8.57
C PRO A 109 5.65 -2.81 7.06
N TYR A 110 4.59 -2.75 6.26
CA TYR A 110 4.70 -2.76 4.79
C TYR A 110 5.36 -1.50 4.24
N LEU A 111 5.09 -0.34 4.85
CA LEU A 111 5.81 0.90 4.52
C LEU A 111 7.31 0.76 4.80
N GLY A 112 7.66 0.22 5.98
CA GLY A 112 9.03 -0.05 6.36
C GLY A 112 9.70 -1.02 5.38
N PHE A 113 9.02 -2.12 5.07
CA PHE A 113 9.48 -3.12 4.11
C PHE A 113 9.68 -2.52 2.72
N ARG A 114 8.78 -1.66 2.24
CA ARG A 114 8.95 -0.96 0.95
C ARG A 114 10.24 -0.14 0.91
N HIS A 115 10.54 0.58 1.99
CA HIS A 115 11.79 1.34 2.09
C HIS A 115 12.99 0.40 2.09
N PHE A 116 12.97 -0.66 2.89
CA PHE A 116 14.01 -1.68 2.90
C PHE A 116 14.23 -2.30 1.52
N PHE A 117 13.18 -2.86 0.91
CA PHE A 117 13.22 -3.56 -0.37
C PHE A 117 13.76 -2.71 -1.54
N ARG A 118 13.54 -1.38 -1.51
CA ARG A 118 14.08 -0.48 -2.55
C ARG A 118 15.56 -0.17 -2.42
N HIS A 119 16.14 -0.29 -1.23
CA HIS A 119 17.52 0.11 -0.95
C HIS A 119 18.43 -1.08 -0.63
N SER A 120 17.84 -2.24 -0.32
CA SER A 120 18.54 -3.49 -0.04
C SER A 120 18.57 -4.41 -1.24
N TYR A 121 19.60 -5.24 -1.30
CA TYR A 121 19.62 -6.36 -2.24
C TYR A 121 18.69 -7.46 -1.72
N THR A 122 18.02 -8.17 -2.62
CA THR A 122 17.03 -9.21 -2.25
C THR A 122 17.64 -10.41 -1.49
N PHE A 123 18.97 -10.54 -1.41
CA PHE A 123 19.63 -11.58 -0.60
C PHE A 123 19.71 -11.21 0.87
N GLU A 124 19.49 -9.94 1.22
CA GLU A 124 19.42 -9.45 2.59
C GLU A 124 18.03 -9.68 3.21
N ILE A 125 17.08 -10.24 2.46
CA ILE A 125 15.75 -10.57 2.97
C ILE A 125 15.85 -11.79 3.90
N ASP A 126 15.65 -11.55 5.18
CA ASP A 126 15.49 -12.61 6.19
C ASP A 126 14.10 -13.26 6.07
N TRP A 127 14.03 -14.56 6.35
CA TRP A 127 12.81 -15.37 6.34
C TRP A 127 12.68 -16.15 7.64
#